data_AF-A0A7S2DK76-F1
#
_entry.id   AF-A0A7S2DK76-F1
#
_cell.length_a   1.000
_cell.length_b   1.000
_cell.length_c   1.000
_cell.angle_alpha   90.00
_cell.angle_beta   90.00
_cell.angle_gamma   90.00
#
_symmetry.space_group_name_H-M   'P 1'
#
loop_
_entity.id
_entity.type
_entity.pdbx_description
1 polymer ?
#
loop_
_entity_poly.entity_id
_entity_poly.type
_entity_poly.pdbx_seq_one_letter_code
_entity_poly.pdbx_strand_id
1 'polypeptide(L)'
;DDGQVLFYFIGTENYVNSDTTGLVILQPVLTWGNGHRGWNMASWNCCPSGESYTSDFITDMTAGTTAYGNISIDGGVSTIVSTYEGQAVTLAVDQADREFNWMDVTLEEYDVSDCSQFSGPQTIYDMSAYSTTGEVISPSWTDSTGSTGCGGYQTFDEKSWTVTHSG
;
A
#
# COMPACT_ATOMS: atom_id res chain seq x y z
N ASP A 1 1.10 -8.89 20.96
CA ASP A 1 1.74 -7.91 20.07
C ASP A 1 3.19 -8.00 20.44
N ASP A 2 3.92 -8.78 19.66
CA ASP A 2 5.25 -9.28 20.02
C ASP A 2 6.34 -8.52 19.25
N GLY A 3 5.95 -7.38 18.63
CA GLY A 3 6.81 -6.52 17.83
C GLY A 3 6.61 -6.68 16.32
N GLN A 4 5.77 -7.62 15.86
CA GLN A 4 5.54 -7.81 14.44
C GLN A 4 4.90 -6.58 13.79
N VAL A 5 5.27 -6.33 12.54
CA VAL A 5 4.65 -5.30 11.72
C VAL A 5 4.28 -5.89 10.37
N LEU A 6 3.03 -5.65 9.97
CA LEU A 6 2.52 -6.04 8.65
C LEU A 6 2.04 -4.79 7.93
N PHE A 7 2.47 -4.59 6.70
CA PHE A 7 1.98 -3.55 5.81
C PHE A 7 1.29 -4.21 4.61
N TYR A 8 0.07 -3.75 4.32
CA TYR A 8 -0.68 -4.09 3.12
C TYR A 8 -0.99 -2.80 2.37
N PHE A 9 -0.55 -2.72 1.12
CA PHE A 9 -0.77 -1.52 0.32
C PHE A 9 -0.91 -1.82 -1.17
N ILE A 10 -1.57 -0.88 -1.84
CA ILE A 10 -1.40 -0.63 -3.27
C ILE A 10 -0.66 0.71 -3.40
N GLY A 11 0.32 0.81 -4.28
CA GLY A 11 1.10 2.02 -4.46
C GLY A 11 1.45 2.32 -5.90
N THR A 12 1.97 3.52 -6.13
CA THR A 12 2.61 3.89 -7.40
C THR A 12 4.01 4.42 -7.16
N GLU A 13 4.94 3.99 -7.99
CA GLU A 13 6.38 4.18 -7.82
C GLU A 13 7.01 4.89 -9.03
N ASN A 14 8.02 5.74 -8.79
CA ASN A 14 8.77 6.45 -9.83
C ASN A 14 10.01 5.68 -10.33
N TYR A 15 9.86 4.39 -10.61
CA TYR A 15 10.97 3.48 -10.89
C TYR A 15 11.89 3.94 -12.03
N VAL A 16 11.31 4.42 -13.15
CA VAL A 16 12.07 4.73 -14.38
C VAL A 16 13.06 5.89 -14.21
N ASN A 17 12.73 6.92 -13.41
CA ASN A 17 13.59 8.07 -13.18
C ASN A 17 14.13 8.14 -11.74
N SER A 18 14.06 7.02 -11.01
CA SER A 18 14.48 6.93 -9.61
C SER A 18 15.98 7.18 -9.40
N ASP A 19 16.83 6.84 -10.36
CA ASP A 19 18.28 7.09 -10.30
C ASP A 19 18.64 8.57 -10.12
N THR A 20 17.79 9.49 -10.59
CA THR A 20 18.01 10.95 -10.53
C THR A 20 17.13 11.66 -9.53
N THR A 21 15.95 11.11 -9.23
CA THR A 21 14.93 11.76 -8.38
C THR A 21 14.73 11.09 -7.01
N GLY A 22 15.45 9.98 -6.78
CA GLY A 22 15.24 9.08 -5.65
C GLY A 22 14.00 8.22 -5.84
N LEU A 23 14.10 6.92 -5.53
CA LEU A 23 12.96 6.03 -5.58
C LEU A 23 11.97 6.38 -4.46
N VAL A 24 10.70 6.49 -4.83
CA VAL A 24 9.59 6.88 -3.99
C VAL A 24 8.36 6.10 -4.43
N ILE A 25 7.65 5.58 -3.44
CA ILE A 25 6.35 4.95 -3.61
C ILE A 25 5.30 5.76 -2.83
N LEU A 26 4.24 6.14 -3.52
CA LEU A 26 3.05 6.74 -2.92
C LEU A 26 2.07 5.63 -2.61
N GLN A 27 1.57 5.57 -1.38
CA GLN A 27 0.75 4.43 -0.96
C GLN A 27 -0.21 4.79 0.20
N PRO A 28 -1.50 4.47 0.08
CA PRO A 28 -2.37 4.26 1.24
C PRO A 28 -2.04 2.91 1.87
N VAL A 29 -1.64 2.92 3.15
CA VAL A 29 -1.06 1.74 3.82
C VAL A 29 -1.94 1.30 4.97
N LEU A 30 -2.44 0.06 4.92
CA LEU A 30 -3.02 -0.63 6.07
C LEU A 30 -1.91 -1.33 6.84
N THR A 31 -1.80 -1.02 8.14
CA THR A 31 -0.70 -1.46 8.99
C THR A 31 -1.21 -2.18 10.22
N TRP A 32 -0.62 -3.32 10.56
CA TRP A 32 -0.69 -3.87 11.93
C TRP A 32 0.55 -3.44 12.69
N GLY A 33 0.37 -2.83 13.87
CA GLY A 33 1.49 -2.43 14.73
C GLY A 33 2.13 -1.10 14.31
N ASN A 34 3.46 -1.08 14.19
CA ASN A 34 4.27 0.11 13.87
C ASN A 34 4.07 1.30 14.83
N GLY A 35 4.17 1.05 16.14
CA GLY A 35 3.97 2.08 17.17
C GLY A 35 2.51 2.32 17.55
N HIS A 36 1.55 1.68 16.86
CA HIS A 36 0.14 1.67 17.19
C HIS A 36 -0.30 0.30 17.70
N ARG A 37 -1.35 0.27 18.52
CA ARG A 37 -2.00 -0.99 18.92
C ARG A 37 -3.00 -1.38 17.85
N GLY A 38 -2.80 -2.54 17.24
CA GLY A 38 -3.73 -3.12 16.27
C GLY A 38 -3.64 -2.50 14.88
N TRP A 39 -4.72 -2.61 14.12
CA TRP A 39 -4.83 -2.10 12.76
C TRP A 39 -4.96 -0.57 12.72
N ASN A 40 -4.17 0.04 11.85
CA ASN A 40 -4.22 1.45 11.54
C ASN A 40 -3.98 1.69 10.05
N MET A 41 -4.36 2.87 9.56
CA MET A 41 -4.16 3.24 8.17
C MET A 41 -3.66 4.68 8.07
N ALA A 42 -2.68 4.91 7.21
CA ALA A 42 -2.18 6.24 6.88
C ALA A 42 -1.83 6.34 5.39
N SER A 43 -1.65 7.56 4.91
CA SER A 43 -1.18 7.86 3.57
C SER A 43 0.32 8.17 3.62
N TRP A 44 1.12 7.53 2.77
CA TRP A 44 2.58 7.58 2.83
C TRP A 44 3.17 8.02 1.49
N ASN A 45 4.31 8.72 1.61
CA ASN A 45 5.32 8.91 0.57
C ASN A 45 6.58 8.20 1.11
N CYS A 46 6.84 6.97 0.62
CA CYS A 46 7.76 5.98 1.21
C CYS A 46 8.87 5.53 0.23
N CYS A 47 9.87 4.76 0.70
CA CYS A 47 11.28 5.02 0.36
C CYS A 47 12.17 3.77 0.22
N PRO A 48 13.33 3.94 -0.43
CA PRO A 48 14.57 3.30 0.02
C PRO A 48 15.63 4.37 0.33
N SER A 49 15.44 5.19 1.37
CA SER A 49 16.52 5.97 2.04
C SER A 49 16.08 6.85 3.23
N GLY A 50 14.91 6.61 3.84
CA GLY A 50 14.67 7.03 5.23
C GLY A 50 13.92 8.35 5.50
N GLU A 51 13.43 9.05 4.48
CA GLU A 51 12.42 10.11 4.69
C GLU A 51 11.04 9.62 4.25
N SER A 52 10.29 9.05 5.20
CA SER A 52 8.87 8.76 5.01
C SER A 52 8.03 9.94 5.49
N TYR A 53 7.29 10.56 4.58
CA TYR A 53 6.25 11.50 4.96
C TYR A 53 4.95 10.73 5.10
N THR A 54 4.26 10.93 6.22
CA THR A 54 2.98 10.27 6.51
C THR A 54 1.92 11.31 6.84
N SER A 55 0.67 11.01 6.51
CA SER A 55 -0.48 11.72 7.07
C SER A 55 -0.66 11.38 8.55
N ASP A 56 -1.69 11.96 9.17
CA ASP A 56 -2.28 11.40 10.39
C ASP A 56 -2.73 9.94 10.18
N PHE A 57 -2.94 9.23 11.28
CA PHE A 57 -3.35 7.83 11.30
C PHE A 57 -4.83 7.69 11.65
N ILE A 58 -5.51 6.82 10.91
CA ILE A 58 -6.80 6.23 11.30
C ILE A 58 -6.47 5.01 12.16
N THR A 59 -6.95 4.95 13.41
CA THR A 59 -6.72 3.83 14.34
C THR A 59 -7.99 3.06 14.65
N ASP A 60 -7.89 2.03 15.49
CA ASP A 60 -9.01 1.24 16.00
C ASP A 60 -9.83 0.57 14.88
N MET A 61 -9.16 0.24 13.77
CA MET A 61 -9.79 -0.42 12.63
C MET A 61 -10.12 -1.86 12.97
N THR A 62 -11.23 -2.36 12.42
CA THR A 62 -11.76 -3.69 12.73
C THR A 62 -11.83 -4.57 11.49
N ALA A 63 -11.66 -5.87 11.69
CA ALA A 63 -11.77 -6.85 10.63
C ALA A 63 -13.21 -6.92 10.07
N GLY A 64 -13.33 -7.14 8.77
CA GLY A 64 -14.61 -7.24 8.07
C GLY A 64 -15.15 -5.91 7.53
N THR A 65 -14.53 -4.79 7.87
CA THR A 65 -14.84 -3.47 7.29
C THR A 65 -13.88 -3.13 6.16
N THR A 66 -14.39 -2.49 5.10
CA THR A 66 -13.57 -2.05 3.97
C THR A 66 -12.95 -0.68 4.25
N ALA A 67 -11.65 -0.58 4.00
CA ALA A 67 -10.93 0.69 3.89
C ALA A 67 -10.68 1.02 2.40
N TYR A 68 -10.53 2.30 2.10
CA TYR A 68 -10.35 2.79 0.74
C TYR A 68 -9.06 3.60 0.64
N GLY A 69 -8.35 3.40 -0.46
CA GLY A 69 -7.15 4.16 -0.82
C GLY A 69 -7.34 4.84 -2.16
N ASN A 70 -6.89 6.09 -2.27
CA ASN A 70 -6.82 6.80 -3.54
C ASN A 70 -5.50 7.56 -3.65
N ILE A 71 -4.92 7.54 -4.85
CA ILE A 71 -3.76 8.34 -5.22
C ILE A 71 -4.16 9.15 -6.45
N SER A 72 -3.94 10.46 -6.40
CA SER A 72 -4.21 11.37 -7.52
C SER A 72 -3.01 12.28 -7.75
N ILE A 73 -2.70 12.51 -9.02
CA ILE A 73 -1.60 13.37 -9.46
C ILE A 73 -2.21 14.48 -10.32
N ASP A 74 -2.09 15.72 -9.88
CA ASP A 74 -2.57 16.88 -10.61
C ASP A 74 -1.71 18.12 -10.32
N GLY A 75 -1.44 18.92 -11.34
CA GLY A 75 -0.74 20.20 -11.19
C GLY A 75 0.64 20.13 -10.51
N GLY A 76 1.35 19.00 -10.63
CA GLY A 76 2.65 18.78 -9.97
C GLY A 76 2.55 18.41 -8.48
N VAL A 77 1.35 18.12 -7.98
CA VAL A 77 1.11 17.66 -6.61
C VAL A 77 0.55 16.25 -6.64
N SER A 78 1.17 15.37 -5.87
CA SER A 78 0.63 14.04 -5.56
C SER A 78 -0.18 14.11 -4.27
N THR A 79 -1.42 13.63 -4.32
CA THR A 79 -2.31 13.52 -3.16
C THR A 79 -2.65 12.06 -2.92
N ILE A 80 -2.44 11.60 -1.69
CA ILE A 80 -2.82 10.26 -1.23
C ILE A 80 -3.91 10.42 -0.16
N VAL A 81 -5.00 9.68 -0.30
CA VAL A 81 -6.13 9.69 0.63
C VAL A 81 -6.39 8.27 1.12
N SER A 82 -6.40 8.10 2.43
CA SER A 82 -6.80 6.88 3.11
C SER A 82 -8.13 7.12 3.83
N THR A 83 -9.12 6.25 3.62
CA THR A 83 -10.48 6.41 4.17
C THR A 83 -10.96 5.13 4.84
N TYR A 84 -11.57 5.26 6.01
CA TYR A 84 -12.18 4.14 6.74
C TYR A 84 -13.36 4.67 7.58
N GLU A 85 -14.52 4.02 7.49
CA GLU A 85 -15.73 4.37 8.26
C GLU A 85 -16.09 5.87 8.26
N GLY A 86 -15.90 6.56 7.12
CA GLY A 86 -16.19 7.98 6.96
C GLY A 86 -15.11 8.93 7.50
N GLN A 87 -14.05 8.41 8.12
CA GLN A 87 -12.84 9.16 8.43
C GLN A 87 -11.92 9.14 7.21
N ALA A 88 -11.28 10.28 6.91
CA ALA A 88 -10.29 10.39 5.85
C ALA A 88 -9.05 11.13 6.37
N VAL A 89 -7.89 10.59 6.03
CA VAL A 89 -6.59 11.25 6.21
C VAL A 89 -5.97 11.47 4.83
N THR A 90 -5.22 12.57 4.70
CA THR A 90 -4.68 12.99 3.40
C THR A 90 -3.24 13.42 3.55
N LEU A 91 -2.40 12.97 2.62
CA LEU A 91 -1.03 13.45 2.44
C LEU A 91 -0.93 14.10 1.06
N ALA A 92 -0.46 15.34 1.00
CA ALA A 92 -0.16 16.04 -0.25
C ALA A 92 1.33 16.36 -0.31
N VAL A 93 1.99 16.01 -1.41
CA VAL A 93 3.43 16.16 -1.60
C VAL A 93 3.74 16.69 -3.00
N ASP A 94 4.77 17.51 -3.10
CA ASP A 94 5.30 17.97 -4.39
C ASP A 94 5.93 16.79 -5.14
N GLN A 95 5.69 16.70 -6.45
CA GLN A 95 6.24 15.62 -7.27
C GLN A 95 7.76 15.71 -7.44
N ALA A 96 8.33 16.92 -7.42
CA ALA A 96 9.75 17.18 -7.63
C ALA A 96 10.32 16.41 -8.84
N ASP A 97 9.66 16.55 -9.99
CA ASP A 97 10.00 15.91 -11.28
C ASP A 97 9.91 14.37 -11.31
N ARG A 98 9.30 13.74 -10.30
CA ARG A 98 9.08 12.27 -10.27
C ARG A 98 7.97 11.86 -11.22
N GLU A 99 8.23 10.80 -11.99
CA GLU A 99 7.25 10.20 -12.89
C GLU A 99 6.77 8.88 -12.29
N PHE A 100 5.59 8.89 -11.66
CA PHE A 100 4.98 7.69 -11.08
C PHE A 100 4.37 6.83 -12.19
N ASN A 101 5.10 5.80 -12.61
CA ASN A 101 4.79 4.98 -13.77
C ASN A 101 4.83 3.47 -13.50
N TRP A 102 5.08 3.07 -12.26
CA TRP A 102 4.93 1.70 -11.78
C TRP A 102 3.82 1.62 -10.75
N MET A 103 3.27 0.42 -10.58
CA MET A 103 2.28 0.13 -9.56
C MET A 103 2.63 -1.16 -8.85
N ASP A 104 2.48 -1.13 -7.53
CA ASP A 104 2.81 -2.23 -6.65
C ASP A 104 1.60 -2.58 -5.81
N VAL A 105 1.42 -3.87 -5.54
CA VAL A 105 0.48 -4.36 -4.54
C VAL A 105 1.23 -5.37 -3.69
N THR A 106 1.27 -5.13 -2.39
CA THR A 106 2.34 -5.69 -1.56
C THR A 106 1.85 -6.02 -0.16
N LEU A 107 2.33 -7.17 0.32
CA LEU A 107 2.50 -7.46 1.73
C LEU A 107 3.98 -7.27 2.06
N GLU A 108 4.27 -6.40 3.01
CA GLU A 108 5.60 -6.22 3.59
C GLU A 108 5.56 -6.60 5.08
N GLU A 109 6.49 -7.44 5.51
CA GLU A 109 6.49 -8.05 6.84
C GLU A 109 7.80 -7.80 7.58
N TYR A 110 7.71 -7.47 8.86
CA TYR A 110 8.85 -7.26 9.75
C TYR A 110 8.62 -7.97 11.08
N ASP A 111 9.69 -8.55 11.61
CA ASP A 111 9.72 -9.20 12.93
C ASP A 111 8.63 -10.29 13.12
N VAL A 112 8.23 -10.94 12.03
CA VAL A 112 7.35 -12.12 12.05
C VAL A 112 8.20 -13.37 12.29
N SER A 113 7.92 -14.05 13.40
CA SER A 113 8.64 -15.25 13.84
C SER A 113 7.74 -16.49 13.97
N ASP A 114 6.42 -16.30 14.04
CA ASP A 114 5.42 -17.35 14.17
C ASP A 114 4.21 -17.07 13.26
N CYS A 115 3.64 -18.14 12.68
CA CYS A 115 2.55 -18.04 11.72
C CYS A 115 1.26 -17.47 12.30
N SER A 116 1.04 -17.60 13.61
CA SER A 116 -0.09 -16.99 14.30
C SER A 116 -0.02 -15.46 14.37
N GLN A 117 1.12 -14.86 14.00
CA GLN A 117 1.30 -13.41 13.93
C GLN A 117 0.81 -12.80 12.62
N PHE A 118 0.57 -13.62 11.58
CA PHE A 118 -0.07 -13.15 10.36
C PHE A 118 -1.54 -12.82 10.60
N SER A 119 -2.04 -11.92 9.77
CA SER A 119 -3.48 -11.70 9.67
C SER A 119 -4.16 -12.88 8.95
N GLY A 120 -5.48 -12.98 9.08
CA GLY A 120 -6.26 -13.79 8.15
C GLY A 120 -6.12 -13.29 6.70
N PRO A 121 -6.72 -13.97 5.71
CA PRO A 121 -6.67 -13.55 4.32
C PRO A 121 -6.94 -12.06 4.13
N GLN A 122 -6.08 -11.39 3.37
CA GLN A 122 -6.27 -9.99 2.98
C GLN A 122 -6.50 -9.89 1.48
N THR A 123 -7.39 -8.98 1.09
CA THR A 123 -7.71 -8.71 -0.31
C THR A 123 -7.74 -7.21 -0.55
N ILE A 124 -6.98 -6.76 -1.55
CA ILE A 124 -7.12 -5.44 -2.16
C ILE A 124 -7.89 -5.66 -3.46
N TYR A 125 -9.05 -5.03 -3.64
CA TYR A 125 -9.95 -5.26 -4.76
C TYR A 125 -10.46 -3.94 -5.36
N ASP A 126 -11.19 -4.03 -6.48
CA ASP A 126 -11.64 -2.89 -7.28
C ASP A 126 -10.48 -1.95 -7.67
N MET A 127 -9.29 -2.52 -7.87
CA MET A 127 -8.12 -1.78 -8.28
C MET A 127 -8.30 -1.23 -9.69
N SER A 128 -7.98 0.05 -9.85
CA SER A 128 -8.02 0.73 -11.14
C SER A 128 -6.92 1.78 -11.22
N ALA A 129 -6.42 1.98 -12.43
CA ALA A 129 -5.36 2.92 -12.72
C ALA A 129 -5.80 3.79 -13.90
N TYR A 130 -5.44 5.06 -13.85
CA TYR A 130 -5.73 6.02 -14.90
C TYR A 130 -4.49 6.86 -15.17
N SER A 131 -4.26 7.20 -16.43
CA SER A 131 -3.26 8.21 -16.79
C SER A 131 -3.68 9.58 -16.25
N THR A 132 -2.75 10.52 -16.23
CA THR A 132 -3.05 11.92 -15.87
C THR A 132 -4.01 12.61 -16.87
N THR A 133 -4.26 12.00 -18.04
CA THR A 133 -5.27 12.46 -19.00
C THR A 133 -6.64 11.77 -18.81
N GLY A 134 -6.75 10.85 -17.85
CA GLY A 134 -7.99 10.12 -17.53
C GLY A 134 -8.20 8.84 -18.33
N GLU A 135 -7.21 8.37 -19.09
CA GLU A 135 -7.31 7.11 -19.82
C GLU A 135 -7.15 5.93 -18.87
N VAL A 136 -7.97 4.89 -19.03
CA VAL A 136 -7.84 3.67 -18.22
C VAL A 136 -6.52 2.96 -18.55
N ILE A 137 -5.74 2.68 -17.52
CA ILE A 137 -4.52 1.87 -17.59
C ILE A 137 -4.86 0.46 -17.08
N SER A 138 -4.43 -0.56 -17.82
CA SER A 138 -4.48 -1.96 -17.39
C SER A 138 -3.04 -2.44 -17.15
N PRO A 139 -2.54 -2.41 -15.90
CA PRO A 139 -1.16 -2.81 -15.61
C PRO A 139 -0.93 -4.28 -15.96
N SER A 140 0.28 -4.58 -16.45
CA SER A 140 0.76 -5.96 -16.57
C SER A 140 1.50 -6.33 -15.29
N TRP A 141 0.88 -7.18 -14.47
CA TRP A 141 1.44 -7.55 -13.18
C TRP A 141 2.48 -8.64 -13.31
N THR A 142 3.69 -8.36 -12.82
CA THR A 142 4.72 -9.37 -12.59
C THR A 142 4.49 -10.03 -11.23
N ASP A 143 4.89 -11.29 -11.07
CA ASP A 143 4.72 -12.06 -9.82
C ASP A 143 3.27 -12.17 -9.29
N SER A 144 2.31 -12.21 -10.23
CA SER A 144 0.87 -12.28 -10.00
C SER A 144 0.39 -13.51 -9.22
N THR A 145 1.24 -14.51 -9.01
CA THR A 145 0.96 -15.68 -8.18
C THR A 145 2.24 -16.19 -7.52
N GLY A 146 2.16 -16.70 -6.30
CA GLY A 146 3.34 -17.27 -5.63
C GLY A 146 3.09 -17.68 -4.19
N SER A 147 4.02 -18.44 -3.62
CA SER A 147 4.01 -18.77 -2.19
C SER A 147 4.39 -17.55 -1.35
N THR A 148 3.72 -17.37 -0.21
CA THR A 148 4.08 -16.37 0.81
C THR A 148 4.54 -17.05 2.10
N GLY A 149 4.88 -16.25 3.12
CA GLY A 149 5.24 -16.75 4.44
C GLY A 149 4.19 -17.70 5.02
N CYS A 150 4.64 -18.66 5.83
CA CYS A 150 3.78 -19.59 6.55
C CYS A 150 2.89 -20.46 5.66
N GLY A 151 3.46 -21.06 4.60
CA GLY A 151 2.70 -21.93 3.70
C GLY A 151 1.53 -21.20 3.02
N GLY A 152 1.61 -19.88 2.96
CA GLY A 152 0.62 -19.01 2.35
C GLY A 152 0.76 -18.94 0.84
N TYR A 153 -0.18 -18.26 0.21
CA TYR A 153 -0.20 -18.07 -1.23
C TYR A 153 -0.82 -16.72 -1.60
N GLN A 154 -0.28 -16.08 -2.63
CA GLN A 154 -0.83 -14.88 -3.24
C GLN A 154 -1.36 -15.15 -4.63
N THR A 155 -2.43 -14.46 -4.99
CA THR A 155 -3.06 -14.50 -6.31
C THR A 155 -3.54 -13.12 -6.72
N PHE A 156 -3.37 -12.82 -8.01
CA PHE A 156 -3.84 -11.61 -8.64
C PHE A 156 -4.81 -11.92 -9.79
N ASP A 157 -5.94 -11.22 -9.87
CA ASP A 157 -6.99 -11.42 -10.89
C ASP A 157 -7.44 -10.12 -11.59
N GLU A 158 -6.54 -9.50 -12.35
CA GLU A 158 -6.74 -8.21 -13.07
C GLU A 158 -6.98 -7.00 -12.16
N LYS A 159 -7.93 -7.07 -11.22
CA LYS A 159 -8.41 -5.98 -10.38
C LYS A 159 -8.44 -6.32 -8.89
N SER A 160 -8.10 -7.53 -8.50
CA SER A 160 -7.87 -7.86 -7.09
C SER A 160 -6.55 -8.59 -6.89
N TRP A 161 -6.00 -8.39 -5.70
CA TRP A 161 -4.88 -9.14 -5.17
C TRP A 161 -5.31 -9.69 -3.82
N THR A 162 -5.12 -10.99 -3.64
CA THR A 162 -5.39 -11.68 -2.37
C THR A 162 -4.12 -12.36 -1.91
N VAL A 163 -3.83 -12.22 -0.62
CA VAL A 163 -2.77 -12.97 0.05
C VAL A 163 -3.36 -13.75 1.23
N THR A 164 -2.90 -14.99 1.34
CA THR A 164 -3.29 -15.93 2.40
C THR A 164 -2.05 -16.42 3.13
N HIS A 165 -2.23 -16.84 4.37
CA HIS A 165 -1.21 -17.47 5.21
C HIS A 165 -1.82 -18.71 5.86
N SER A 166 -1.05 -19.80 5.95
CA SER A 166 -1.47 -20.99 6.69
C SER A 166 -1.00 -20.84 8.15
N GLY A 167 -1.93 -20.47 9.02
CA GLY A 167 -1.76 -20.53 10.47
C GLY A 167 -2.04 -21.92 11.02
#